data_AF-A0A7L2M2X9-F1
#
_entry.id   AF-A0A7L2M2X9-F1
#
_cell.length_a   1.000
_cell.length_b   1.000
_cell.length_c   1.000
_cell.angle_alpha   90.00
_cell.angle_beta   90.00
_cell.angle_gamma   90.00
#
_symmetry.space_group_name_H-M   'P 1'
#
loop_
_entity.id
_entity.type
_entity.pdbx_description
1 polymer ?
#
loop_
_entity_poly.entity_id
_entity_poly.type
_entity_poly.pdbx_seq_one_letter_code
_entity_poly.pdbx_strand_id
1 'polypeptide(L)'
;GAQTTQLLVETPWMTAVLWDRVTLTCQGSGTTGATWYKNGQRWGQEGQDYFTVTESGTYTCDRPGTGLSFPVRVINDRLVLQVPGETLLEGDTVTLRCRG
;
A
#
# COMPACT_ATOMS: atom_id res chain seq x y z
N GLY A 1 -12.12 -11.32 -17.19
CA GLY A 1 -12.66 -11.06 -15.84
C GLY A 1 -12.57 -9.57 -15.59
N ALA A 2 -13.53 -8.98 -14.88
CA ALA A 2 -13.52 -7.56 -14.57
C ALA A 2 -12.26 -7.22 -13.75
N GLN A 3 -11.41 -6.33 -14.27
CA GLN A 3 -10.23 -5.85 -13.54
C GLN A 3 -10.72 -4.93 -12.42
N THR A 4 -10.55 -5.34 -11.17
CA THR A 4 -10.88 -4.54 -9.98
C THR A 4 -9.72 -3.61 -9.63
N THR A 5 -10.00 -2.47 -9.00
CA THR A 5 -8.95 -1.58 -8.49
C THR A 5 -8.13 -2.29 -7.42
N GLN A 6 -6.81 -2.22 -7.53
CA GLN A 6 -5.87 -2.79 -6.57
C GLN A 6 -4.94 -1.71 -6.04
N LEU A 7 -4.72 -1.73 -4.73
CA LEU A 7 -3.76 -0.87 -4.07
C LEU A 7 -2.49 -1.68 -3.80
N LEU A 8 -1.44 -1.37 -4.53
CA LEU A 8 -0.14 -2.01 -4.39
C LEU A 8 0.73 -1.21 -3.43
N VAL A 9 1.58 -1.93 -2.70
CA VAL A 9 2.53 -1.35 -1.76
C VAL A 9 3.93 -1.76 -2.19
N GLU A 10 4.76 -0.79 -2.52
CA GLU A 10 6.15 -1.00 -2.88
C GLU A 10 7.01 -0.95 -1.61
N THR A 11 7.32 -2.13 -1.09
CA THR A 11 8.25 -2.36 0.02
C THR A 11 8.70 -3.82 0.01
N PRO A 12 9.93 -4.15 0.44
CA PRO A 12 10.37 -5.54 0.55
C PRO A 12 9.71 -6.29 1.73
N TRP A 13 8.99 -5.57 2.60
CA TRP A 13 8.39 -6.11 3.82
C TRP A 13 6.88 -6.31 3.66
N MET A 14 6.33 -7.34 4.30
CA MET A 14 4.89 -7.59 4.32
C MET A 14 4.10 -6.44 4.98
N THR A 15 4.71 -5.80 5.98
CA THR A 15 4.09 -4.70 6.73
C THR A 15 4.67 -3.37 6.27
N ALA A 16 3.80 -2.45 5.85
CA ALA A 16 4.17 -1.07 5.56
C ALA A 16 4.40 -0.28 6.85
N VAL A 17 5.62 0.22 7.03
CA VAL A 17 6.02 0.97 8.22
C VAL A 17 6.58 2.33 7.78
N LEU A 18 6.14 3.40 8.46
CA LEU A 18 6.48 4.78 8.09
C LEU A 18 7.98 5.10 8.17
N TRP A 19 8.72 4.35 8.99
CA TRP A 19 10.17 4.43 9.11
C TRP A 19 10.91 3.99 7.83
N ASP A 20 10.21 3.33 6.89
CA ASP A 20 10.74 2.98 5.57
C ASP A 20 10.09 3.83 4.48
N ARG A 21 10.73 3.89 3.31
CA ARG A 21 10.10 4.50 2.13
C ARG A 21 9.00 3.57 1.63
N VAL A 22 7.75 3.97 1.81
CA VAL A 22 6.57 3.25 1.33
C VAL A 22 5.94 4.03 0.19
N THR A 23 5.84 3.41 -0.99
CA THR A 23 5.08 3.95 -2.12
C THR A 23 3.82 3.12 -2.32
N LEU A 24 2.69 3.79 -2.42
CA LEU A 24 1.41 3.21 -2.76
C LEU A 24 1.11 3.47 -4.22
N THR A 25 0.67 2.44 -4.96
CA THR A 25 0.33 2.55 -6.37
C THR A 25 -1.09 2.04 -6.58
N CYS A 26 -1.95 2.87 -7.17
CA CYS A 26 -3.33 2.51 -7.47
C CYS A 26 -3.43 1.93 -8.87
N GLN A 27 -3.59 0.62 -8.99
CA GLN A 27 -3.68 -0.10 -10.26
C GLN A 27 -5.14 -0.37 -10.63
N GLY A 28 -5.48 -0.23 -11.91
CA GLY A 28 -6.79 -0.59 -12.47
C GLY A 28 -6.97 -0.03 -13.87
N SER A 29 -7.96 -0.53 -14.61
CA SER A 29 -8.19 -0.17 -16.02
C SER A 29 -8.86 1.18 -16.26
N GLY A 30 -9.09 1.97 -15.21
CA GLY A 30 -9.62 3.34 -15.34
C GLY A 30 -8.73 4.22 -16.20
N THR A 31 -9.34 5.02 -17.09
CA THR A 31 -8.65 5.93 -18.03
C THR A 31 -8.34 7.29 -17.42
N THR A 32 -9.06 7.65 -16.36
CA THR A 32 -8.82 8.83 -15.52
C THR A 32 -8.08 8.42 -14.26
N GLY A 33 -7.22 9.30 -13.74
CA GLY A 33 -6.40 8.95 -12.58
C GLY A 33 -7.22 8.74 -11.29
N ALA A 34 -6.56 8.14 -10.30
CA ALA A 34 -7.23 7.60 -9.13
C ALA A 34 -7.71 8.69 -8.14
N THR A 35 -8.80 8.38 -7.43
CA THR A 35 -9.20 9.12 -6.22
C THR A 35 -8.66 8.38 -5.00
N TRP A 36 -8.02 9.11 -4.10
CA TRP A 36 -7.36 8.55 -2.94
C TRP A 36 -8.07 8.90 -1.64
N TYR A 37 -8.00 7.98 -0.68
CA TYR A 37 -8.59 8.15 0.64
C TYR A 37 -7.59 7.73 1.71
N LYS A 38 -7.56 8.50 2.79
CA LYS A 38 -6.86 8.20 4.03
C LYS A 38 -7.88 8.20 5.17
N ASN A 39 -7.97 7.08 5.88
CA ASN A 39 -8.94 6.87 6.97
C ASN A 39 -10.39 7.18 6.53
N GLY A 40 -10.74 6.83 5.28
CA GLY A 40 -12.05 7.08 4.70
C GLY A 40 -12.30 8.52 4.22
N GLN A 41 -11.36 9.45 4.44
CA GLN A 41 -11.47 10.83 3.96
C GLN A 41 -10.65 11.01 2.68
N ARG A 42 -11.17 11.80 1.73
CA ARG A 42 -10.45 12.11 0.49
C ARG A 42 -9.09 12.75 0.81
N TRP A 43 -8.04 12.26 0.18
CA TRP A 43 -6.66 12.63 0.47
C TRP A 43 -5.83 12.64 -0.81
N GLY A 44 -4.73 13.40 -0.84
CA GLY A 44 -3.82 13.44 -1.98
C GLY A 44 -4.33 14.28 -3.16
N GLN A 45 -3.48 14.36 -4.19
CA GLN A 45 -3.80 15.04 -5.45
C GLN A 45 -4.63 14.12 -6.35
N GLU A 46 -5.66 14.70 -6.98
CA GLU A 46 -6.51 13.98 -7.90
C GLU A 46 -5.77 13.65 -9.20
N GLY A 47 -5.99 12.45 -9.73
CA GLY A 47 -5.40 12.04 -11.00
C GLY A 47 -4.02 11.41 -10.89
N GLN A 48 -3.42 11.36 -9.69
CA GLN A 48 -2.11 10.76 -9.48
C GLN A 48 -2.23 9.26 -9.23
N ASP A 49 -1.38 8.47 -9.88
CA ASP A 49 -1.45 7.01 -9.83
C ASP A 49 -0.65 6.39 -8.67
N TYR A 50 0.25 7.16 -8.05
CA TYR A 50 1.07 6.69 -6.94
C TYR A 50 1.38 7.79 -5.93
N PHE A 51 1.56 7.43 -4.66
CA PHE A 51 1.99 8.32 -3.58
C PHE A 51 3.06 7.67 -2.71
N THR A 52 4.15 8.39 -2.44
CA THR A 52 5.02 8.04 -1.31
C THR A 52 4.38 8.57 -0.04
N VAL A 53 4.05 7.68 0.90
CA VAL A 53 3.33 8.05 2.13
C VAL A 53 4.29 8.61 3.17
N THR A 54 3.88 9.69 3.82
CA THR A 54 4.63 10.36 4.90
C THR A 54 3.89 10.35 6.22
N GLU A 55 2.71 9.71 6.27
CA GLU A 55 1.90 9.62 7.47
C GLU A 55 1.37 8.20 7.65
N SER A 56 1.17 7.79 8.90
CA SER A 56 0.46 6.56 9.20
C SER A 56 -1.04 6.70 8.92
N GLY A 57 -1.70 5.58 8.66
CA GLY A 57 -3.13 5.54 8.40
C GLY A 57 -3.54 4.34 7.58
N THR A 58 -4.84 4.26 7.30
CA THR A 58 -5.41 3.28 6.38
C THR A 58 -5.70 3.96 5.05
N TYR A 59 -5.12 3.45 3.97
CA TYR A 59 -5.19 4.00 2.63
C TYR A 59 -6.05 3.12 1.73
N THR A 60 -6.87 3.75 0.91
CA THR A 60 -7.62 3.10 -0.18
C THR A 60 -7.56 4.00 -1.40
N CYS A 61 -7.73 3.43 -2.59
CA CYS A 61 -7.90 4.19 -3.81
C CYS A 61 -9.11 3.68 -4.60
N ASP A 62 -9.71 4.55 -5.40
CA ASP A 62 -10.82 4.25 -6.29
C ASP A 62 -10.45 4.69 -7.70
N ARG A 63 -10.75 3.82 -8.68
CA ARG A 63 -10.63 4.13 -10.10
C ARG A 63 -12.02 4.02 -10.74
N PRO A 64 -12.42 4.99 -11.57
CA PRO A 64 -13.72 4.95 -12.24
C PRO A 64 -13.91 3.66 -13.04
N GLY A 65 -15.04 2.99 -12.80
CA GLY A 65 -15.42 1.74 -13.46
C GLY A 65 -14.85 0.46 -12.85
N THR A 66 -13.91 0.54 -11.89
CA THR A 66 -13.28 -0.63 -11.25
C THR A 66 -13.45 -0.69 -9.72
N GLY A 67 -13.97 0.40 -9.12
CA GLY A 67 -14.42 0.46 -7.73
C GLY A 67 -13.30 0.70 -6.70
N LEU A 68 -13.65 0.66 -5.42
CA LEU A 68 -12.72 0.91 -4.32
C LEU A 68 -11.77 -0.28 -4.09
N SER A 69 -10.48 0.00 -3.86
CA SER A 69 -9.47 -1.00 -3.51
C SER A 69 -9.68 -1.57 -2.11
N PHE A 70 -9.06 -2.72 -1.84
CA PHE A 70 -8.85 -3.15 -0.46
C PHE A 70 -7.96 -2.14 0.30
N PRO A 71 -8.17 -1.99 1.63
CA PRO A 71 -7.41 -1.06 2.44
C PRO A 71 -6.00 -1.58 2.73
N VAL A 72 -5.02 -0.67 2.71
CA VAL A 72 -3.65 -0.90 3.16
C VAL A 72 -3.39 -0.06 4.41
N ARG A 73 -2.84 -0.67 5.45
CA ARG A 73 -2.46 0.04 6.68
C ARG A 73 -0.96 0.34 6.68
N VAL A 74 -0.63 1.62 6.88
CA VAL A 74 0.73 2.11 7.11
C VAL A 74 0.89 2.40 8.59
N ILE A 75 1.85 1.75 9.23
CA ILE A 75 2.03 1.75 10.69
C ILE A 75 3.15 2.71 11.10
N ASN A 76 2.99 3.38 12.24
CA ASN A 76 4.05 4.18 12.87
C ASN A 76 4.11 3.86 14.37
N ASP A 77 4.44 2.60 14.67
CA ASP A 77 4.60 2.10 16.04
C ASP A 77 6.08 2.18 16.45
N ARG A 78 6.32 2.11 17.77
CA ARG A 78 7.68 2.17 18.36
C ARG A 78 8.57 0.99 17.98
N LEU A 79 7.98 -0.16 17.71
CA LEU A 79 8.71 -1.37 17.36
C LEU A 79 7.82 -2.24 16.49
N VAL A 80 8.33 -2.62 15.32
CA VAL A 80 7.64 -3.49 14.37
C VAL A 80 8.60 -4.57 13.91
N LEU A 81 8.17 -5.83 14.04
CA LEU A 81 8.84 -6.95 13.39
C LEU A 81 8.38 -7.03 11.93
N GLN A 82 9.30 -6.82 11.01
CA GLN A 82 9.09 -6.94 9.58
C GLN A 82 9.55 -8.30 9.09
N VAL A 83 8.68 -8.93 8.31
CA VAL A 83 8.92 -10.18 7.58
C VAL A 83 8.96 -9.89 6.08
N PRO A 84 9.63 -10.71 5.26
CA PRO A 84 9.62 -10.54 3.81
C PRO A 84 8.20 -10.52 3.24
N GLY A 85 7.95 -9.65 2.26
CA GLY A 85 6.66 -9.55 1.57
C GLY A 85 6.49 -10.59 0.44
N GLU A 86 7.57 -11.24 0.04
CA GLU A 86 7.56 -12.28 -0.98
C GLU A 86 7.09 -13.64 -0.41
N THR A 87 6.68 -14.53 -1.31
CA THR A 87 6.28 -15.90 -0.92
C THR A 87 7.51 -16.68 -0.52
N LEU A 88 7.47 -17.29 0.67
CA LEU A 88 8.53 -18.14 1.21
C LEU A 88 8.18 -19.62 1.05
N LEU A 89 9.17 -20.44 0.74
CA LEU A 89 9.10 -21.89 0.57
C LEU A 89 10.03 -22.61 1.55
N GLU A 90 9.88 -23.94 1.64
CA GLU A 90 10.75 -24.77 2.47
C GLU A 90 12.20 -24.72 1.94
N GLY A 91 13.15 -24.48 2.85
CA GLY A 91 14.57 -24.32 2.53
C GLY A 91 15.01 -22.87 2.28
N ASP A 92 14.07 -21.92 2.18
CA ASP A 92 14.41 -20.51 2.01
C ASP A 92 15.07 -19.91 3.26
N THR A 93 16.00 -18.98 3.02
CA THR A 93 16.59 -18.18 4.09
C THR A 93 15.69 -16.97 4.38
N VAL A 94 15.13 -16.91 5.59
CA VAL A 94 14.27 -15.81 6.01
C VAL A 94 15.08 -14.75 6.76
N THR A 95 15.07 -13.52 6.26
CA THR A 95 15.62 -12.37 6.98
C THR A 95 14.51 -11.59 7.67
N LEU A 96 14.57 -11.53 9.00
CA LEU A 96 13.66 -10.73 9.82
C LEU A 96 14.32 -9.38 10.16
N ARG A 97 13.51 -8.33 10.28
CA ARG A 97 14.00 -7.01 10.70
C ARG A 97 13.16 -6.45 11.83
N CYS A 98 13.82 -6.00 12.88
CA CYS A 98 13.20 -5.19 13.91
C CYS A 98 13.39 -3.71 13.56
N ARG A 99 12.29 -2.96 13.40
CA ARG A 99 12.29 -1.53 13.07
C ARG A 99 11.66 -0.75 14.21
N GLY A 100 12.40 0.21 14.76
CA GLY A 100 11.97 1.10 15.84
C GLY A 100 12.87 2.32 15.94
#